data_AF-A0A3A0FKX2-F1
#
_entry.id   AF-A0A3A0FKX2-F1
#
_cell.length_a   1.000
_cell.length_b   1.000
_cell.length_c   1.000
_cell.angle_alpha   90.00
_cell.angle_beta   90.00
_cell.angle_gamma   90.00
#
_symmetry.space_group_name_H-M   'P 1'
#
loop_
_entity.id
_entity.type
_entity.pdbx_description
1 polymer ?
#
loop_
_entity_poly.entity_id
_entity_poly.type
_entity_poly.pdbx_seq_one_letter_code
_entity_poly.pdbx_strand_id
1 'polypeptide(L)'
;MAEKHFEADDPYELVAARVPLEPGVDADELMARCFIEEYALLGTPRHKMMQLFRSKFFAGTNVIYENRGEEFVQRIIDEVFGSAQSQEVS
;
A
#
# COMPACT_ATOMS: atom_id res chain seq x y z
N MET A 1 29.86 5.77 -3.20
CA MET A 1 28.67 6.62 -3.45
C MET A 1 28.83 7.84 -2.57
N ALA A 2 28.66 9.05 -3.11
CA ALA A 2 28.85 10.27 -2.32
C ALA A 2 27.78 10.33 -1.23
N GLU A 3 28.20 10.56 0.02
CA GLU A 3 27.30 10.80 1.15
C GLU A 3 26.67 12.18 0.97
N LYS A 4 25.47 12.24 0.39
CA LYS A 4 24.69 13.47 0.33
C LYS A 4 24.05 13.67 1.70
N HIS A 5 24.46 14.73 2.40
CA HIS A 5 23.80 15.15 3.63
C HIS A 5 22.36 15.55 3.32
N PHE A 6 21.42 15.17 4.17
CA PHE A 6 20.02 15.57 4.03
C PHE A 6 19.91 17.10 4.19
N GLU A 7 19.53 17.78 3.12
CA GLU A 7 19.25 19.22 3.10
C GLU A 7 17.74 19.39 3.05
N ALA A 8 17.16 20.13 4.00
CA ALA A 8 15.72 20.28 4.14
C ALA A 8 15.03 20.95 2.93
N ASP A 9 15.80 21.69 2.12
CA ASP A 9 15.33 22.39 0.93
C ASP A 9 15.95 21.79 -0.36
N ASP A 10 16.28 20.50 -0.37
CA ASP A 10 16.84 19.83 -1.55
C ASP A 10 15.84 19.83 -2.71
N PRO A 11 16.08 20.60 -3.79
CA PRO A 11 15.15 20.67 -4.93
C PRO A 11 15.08 19.34 -5.70
N TYR A 12 15.97 18.39 -5.41
CA TYR A 12 15.99 17.05 -5.99
C TYR A 12 15.48 15.96 -5.03
N GLU A 13 14.85 16.32 -3.91
CA GLU A 13 14.17 15.35 -3.05
C GLU A 13 13.09 14.61 -3.85
N LEU A 14 13.09 13.28 -3.78
CA LEU A 14 12.07 12.47 -4.42
C LEU A 14 10.76 12.56 -3.62
N VAL A 15 9.88 13.46 -4.06
CA VAL A 15 8.53 13.61 -3.51
C VAL A 15 7.51 12.83 -4.33
N ALA A 16 6.63 12.09 -3.64
CA ALA A 16 5.50 11.45 -4.29
C ALA A 16 4.43 12.52 -4.64
N ALA A 17 4.16 12.70 -5.93
CA ALA A 17 3.08 13.58 -6.40
C ALA A 17 1.82 12.75 -6.70
N ARG A 18 0.68 13.13 -6.12
CA ARG A 18 -0.62 12.55 -6.48
C ARG A 18 -1.15 13.22 -7.75
N VAL A 19 -1.53 12.40 -8.73
CA VAL A 19 -2.22 12.89 -9.94
C VAL A 19 -3.70 13.08 -9.59
N PRO A 20 -4.32 14.23 -9.96
CA PRO A 20 -5.76 14.41 -9.78
C PRO A 20 -6.54 13.35 -10.53
N LEU A 21 -7.51 12.71 -9.85
CA LEU A 21 -8.45 11.79 -10.47
C LEU A 21 -9.78 12.50 -10.74
N GLU A 22 -10.59 11.88 -11.59
CA GLU A 22 -11.95 12.34 -11.84
C GLU A 22 -12.78 12.40 -10.53
N PRO A 23 -13.70 13.37 -10.38
CA PRO A 23 -14.55 13.46 -9.21
C PRO A 23 -15.31 12.14 -8.95
N GLY A 24 -15.30 11.67 -7.71
CA GLY A 24 -15.96 10.44 -7.29
C GLY A 24 -15.11 9.18 -7.37
N VAL A 25 -13.87 9.27 -7.88
CA VAL A 25 -12.93 8.14 -7.88
C VAL A 25 -12.23 8.04 -6.52
N ASP A 26 -12.35 6.88 -5.86
CA ASP A 26 -11.60 6.57 -4.64
C ASP A 26 -10.17 6.11 -5.01
N ALA A 27 -9.25 7.08 -5.05
CA ALA A 27 -7.84 6.85 -5.35
C ALA A 27 -7.19 5.85 -4.38
N ASP A 28 -7.49 5.97 -3.09
CA ASP A 28 -6.86 5.18 -2.04
C ASP A 28 -7.32 3.71 -2.13
N GLU A 29 -8.60 3.46 -2.45
CA GLU A 29 -9.11 2.10 -2.68
C GLU A 29 -8.52 1.43 -3.92
N LEU A 30 -8.51 2.13 -5.05
CA LEU A 30 -7.93 1.61 -6.30
C LEU A 30 -6.45 1.27 -6.12
N MET A 31 -5.68 2.16 -5.50
CA MET A 31 -4.26 1.95 -5.27
C MET A 31 -3.99 0.85 -4.25
N ALA A 32 -4.76 0.78 -3.16
CA ALA A 32 -4.64 -0.29 -2.17
C ALA A 32 -4.85 -1.67 -2.83
N ARG A 33 -5.93 -1.79 -3.62
CA ARG A 33 -6.26 -3.02 -4.35
C ARG A 33 -5.14 -3.39 -5.33
N CYS A 34 -4.66 -2.43 -6.12
CA CYS A 34 -3.56 -2.62 -7.05
C CYS A 34 -2.30 -3.13 -6.34
N PHE A 35 -1.85 -2.48 -5.25
CA PHE A 35 -0.69 -2.95 -4.49
C PHE A 35 -0.86 -4.39 -3.99
N ILE A 36 -2.02 -4.71 -3.41
CA ILE A 36 -2.28 -6.04 -2.86
C ILE A 36 -2.29 -7.10 -3.96
N GLU A 37 -2.94 -6.84 -5.10
CA GLU A 37 -2.98 -7.75 -6.25
C GLU A 37 -1.59 -7.99 -6.83
N GLU A 38 -0.79 -6.93 -7.01
CA GLU A 38 0.57 -7.04 -7.56
C GLU A 38 1.51 -7.80 -6.61
N TYR A 39 1.48 -7.51 -5.32
CA TYR A 39 2.30 -8.26 -4.36
C TYR A 39 1.86 -9.72 -4.24
N ALA A 40 0.56 -9.99 -4.32
CA ALA A 40 0.03 -11.35 -4.37
C ALA A 40 0.51 -12.10 -5.61
N LEU A 41 0.47 -11.45 -6.78
CA LEU A 41 0.98 -11.98 -8.05
C LEU A 41 2.48 -12.31 -7.97
N LEU A 42 3.26 -11.49 -7.27
CA LEU A 42 4.69 -11.70 -7.01
C LEU A 42 4.98 -12.77 -5.92
N GLY A 43 3.94 -13.42 -5.38
CA GLY A 43 4.09 -14.50 -4.40
C GLY A 43 4.26 -14.03 -2.95
N THR A 44 3.96 -12.78 -2.64
CA THR A 44 3.98 -12.30 -1.26
C THR A 44 2.80 -12.90 -0.50
N PRO A 45 3.03 -13.57 0.64
CA PRO A 45 1.97 -14.28 1.34
C PRO A 45 1.03 -13.32 2.09
N ARG A 46 -0.24 -13.71 2.21
CA ARG A 46 -1.32 -12.95 2.87
C ARG A 46 -0.92 -12.31 4.20
N HIS A 47 -0.26 -13.07 5.09
CA HIS A 47 0.13 -12.61 6.43
C HIS A 47 1.18 -11.47 6.42
N LYS A 48 1.82 -11.19 5.28
CA LYS A 48 2.76 -10.08 5.09
C LYS A 48 2.10 -8.81 4.58
N MET A 49 0.89 -8.86 4.03
CA MET A 49 0.25 -7.71 3.41
C MET A 49 0.10 -6.53 4.37
N MET A 50 -0.48 -6.75 5.54
CA MET A 50 -0.64 -5.68 6.53
C MET A 50 0.70 -5.09 7.01
N GLN A 51 1.79 -5.87 6.97
CA GLN A 51 3.12 -5.38 7.34
C GLN A 51 3.65 -4.35 6.34
N LEU A 52 3.33 -4.50 5.05
CA LEU A 52 3.68 -3.52 4.01
C LEU A 52 2.97 -2.19 4.24
N PHE A 53 1.69 -2.24 4.61
CA PHE A 53 0.87 -1.04 4.89
C PHE A 53 1.29 -0.32 6.18
N ARG A 54 1.78 -1.03 7.20
CA ARG A 54 2.26 -0.39 8.45
C ARG A 54 3.67 0.18 8.36
N SER A 55 4.43 -0.14 7.31
CA SER A 55 5.84 0.21 7.22
C SER A 55 6.05 1.56 6.51
N LYS A 56 6.67 2.52 7.20
CA LYS A 56 7.04 3.83 6.65
C LYS A 56 8.01 3.75 5.46
N PHE A 57 8.72 2.63 5.31
CA PHE A 57 9.59 2.39 4.14
C PHE A 57 8.79 2.18 2.85
N PHE A 58 7.52 1.78 2.95
CA PHE A 58 6.60 1.64 1.82
C PHE A 58 5.62 2.81 1.82
N ALA A 59 6.12 3.99 1.47
CA ALA A 59 5.37 5.25 1.57
C ALA A 59 3.98 5.20 0.91
N GLY A 60 3.86 4.57 -0.27
CA GLY A 60 2.58 4.45 -0.98
C GLY A 60 1.51 3.68 -0.19
N THR A 61 1.82 2.48 0.29
CA THR A 61 0.90 1.67 1.11
C THR A 61 0.69 2.29 2.49
N ASN A 62 1.73 2.91 3.05
CA ASN A 62 1.65 3.50 4.39
C ASN A 62 0.77 4.74 4.45
N VAL A 63 0.83 5.62 3.46
CA VAL A 63 -0.07 6.78 3.40
C VAL A 63 -1.53 6.34 3.33
N ILE A 64 -1.85 5.29 2.57
CA ILE A 64 -3.21 4.73 2.52
C ILE A 64 -3.63 4.22 3.89
N TYR A 65 -2.74 3.51 4.60
CA TYR A 65 -3.02 3.02 5.95
C TYR A 65 -3.27 4.16 6.94
N GLU A 66 -2.47 5.22 6.90
CA GLU A 66 -2.65 6.39 7.76
C GLU A 66 -3.97 7.12 7.47
N ASN A 67 -4.37 7.23 6.19
CA ASN A 67 -5.60 7.91 5.78
C ASN A 67 -6.88 7.10 6.07
N ARG A 68 -6.83 5.78 5.90
CA ARG A 68 -8.03 4.91 5.87
C ARG A 68 -8.14 3.94 7.02
N GLY A 69 -7.02 3.67 7.70
CA GLY A 69 -6.95 2.76 8.84
C GLY A 69 -6.90 1.28 8.47
N GLU A 70 -6.79 0.47 9.52
CA GLU A 70 -6.53 -0.97 9.42
C GLU A 70 -7.71 -1.77 8.83
N GLU A 71 -8.94 -1.49 9.26
CA GLU A 71 -10.13 -2.23 8.81
C GLU A 71 -10.33 -2.10 7.29
N PHE A 72 -10.09 -0.91 6.75
CA PHE A 72 -10.17 -0.65 5.32
C PHE A 72 -9.18 -1.51 4.54
N VAL A 73 -7.92 -1.53 4.96
CA VAL A 73 -6.86 -2.32 4.32
C VAL A 73 -7.14 -3.81 4.46
N GLN A 74 -7.57 -4.25 5.65
CA GLN A 74 -7.87 -5.65 5.92
C GLN A 74 -9.00 -6.17 5.03
N ARG A 75 -10.05 -5.39 4.82
CA ARG A 75 -11.15 -5.73 3.89
C ARG A 75 -10.62 -6.02 2.49
N ILE A 76 -9.74 -5.18 1.94
CA ILE A 76 -9.22 -5.37 0.58
C ILE A 76 -8.29 -6.60 0.53
N ILE A 77 -7.49 -6.86 1.57
CA ILE A 77 -6.70 -8.10 1.68
C ILE A 77 -7.61 -9.33 1.65
N ASP A 78 -8.76 -9.28 2.33
CA ASP A 78 -9.77 -10.35 2.37
C ASP A 78 -10.44 -10.55 1.01
N GLU A 79 -10.73 -9.48 0.28
CA GLU A 79 -11.29 -9.54 -1.07
C GLU A 79 -10.32 -10.17 -2.07
N VAL A 80 -9.02 -9.86 -1.99
CA VAL A 80 -8.01 -10.37 -2.95
C VAL A 80 -7.61 -11.82 -2.65
N PHE A 81 -7.35 -12.16 -1.39
CA PHE A 81 -6.88 -13.51 -1.01
C PHE A 81 -8.02 -14.49 -0.67
N GLY A 82 -9.26 -14.00 -0.61
CA GLY A 82 -10.37 -14.69 0.03
C GLY A 82 -10.32 -14.58 1.55
N SER A 83 -11.48 -14.76 2.19
CA SER A 83 -11.56 -14.76 3.65
C SER A 83 -10.74 -15.92 4.24
N ALA A 84 -10.08 -15.70 5.39
CA ALA A 84 -9.26 -16.73 6.04
C ALA A 84 -10.03 -18.02 6.38
N GLN A 85 -11.37 -17.94 6.47
CA GLN A 85 -12.25 -19.09 6.71
C GLN A 85 -12.36 -20.04 5.50
N SER A 86 -11.93 -19.62 4.32
CA SER A 86 -12.05 -20.41 3.07
C SER A 86 -10.80 -21.25 2.75
N GLN A 87 -9.74 -21.19 3.56
CA GLN A 87 -8.45 -21.83 3.25
C GLN A 87 -8.15 -23.13 4.05
N GLU A 88 -9.12 -23.68 4.79
CA GLU A 88 -8.98 -24.95 5.55
C GLU A 88 -9.50 -26.20 4.81
N VAL A 89 -9.52 -26.22 3.48
CA VAL A 89 -9.87 -27.43 2.72
C VAL A 89 -8.78 -27.75 1.68
N SER A 90 -7.75 -28.47 2.10
CA SER A 90 -6.97 -29.38 1.26
C SER A 90 -6.16 -30.36 2.10
#